data_AF-A0A9W6LSI3-F1
#
_entry.id   AF-A0A9W6LSI3-F1
#
_cell.length_a   1.000
_cell.length_b   1.000
_cell.length_c   1.000
_cell.angle_alpha   90.00
_cell.angle_beta   90.00
_cell.angle_gamma   90.00
#
_symmetry.space_group_name_H-M   'P 1'
#
loop_
_entity.id
_entity.type
_entity.pdbx_description
1 polymer ?
#
loop_
_entity_poly.entity_id
_entity_poly.type
_entity_poly.pdbx_seq_one_letter_code
_entity_poly.pdbx_strand_id
1 'polypeptide(L)'
;MAGWAFRNFSVGFTGATAVRIAAAMGLAASLSGCLGYEGVINRGAIVDQRKAEQVKPGMAAPQVMQLLGTPSTTSTIGGDAWYYVSQRIERSLAFMPQNITDQRVLAVYFDKSRKVTRVADYGMEDGKPVDFLSRTTPVAGPDYHLIQSLLAKVSL
;
A
#
# COMPACT_ATOMS: atom_id res chain seq x y z
N MET A 1 -0.95 -48.52 25.81
CA MET A 1 -0.86 -48.12 27.23
C MET A 1 0.47 -47.42 27.44
N ALA A 2 0.50 -46.09 27.51
CA ALA A 2 1.66 -45.31 27.95
C ALA A 2 1.14 -43.94 28.42
N GLY A 3 0.86 -43.83 29.72
CA GLY A 3 0.40 -42.61 30.36
C GLY A 3 1.57 -41.66 30.59
N TRP A 4 1.48 -40.45 30.05
CA TRP A 4 2.42 -39.37 30.34
C TRP A 4 2.15 -38.83 31.74
N ALA A 5 3.11 -39.07 32.65
CA ALA A 5 3.10 -38.52 33.99
C ALA A 5 3.37 -37.01 33.95
N PHE A 6 2.33 -36.21 34.21
CA PHE A 6 2.49 -34.81 34.58
C PHE A 6 3.27 -34.76 35.91
N ARG A 7 4.56 -34.46 35.84
CA ARG A 7 5.37 -34.10 37.00
C ARG A 7 4.88 -32.76 37.52
N ASN A 8 4.16 -32.80 38.64
CA ASN A 8 3.66 -31.63 39.34
C ASN A 8 4.85 -30.86 39.93
N PHE A 9 5.20 -29.72 39.34
CA PHE A 9 6.27 -28.86 39.83
C PHE A 9 5.69 -27.95 40.91
N SER A 10 5.77 -28.37 42.17
CA SER A 10 5.34 -27.56 43.32
C SER A 10 6.37 -26.46 43.57
N VAL A 11 6.12 -25.25 43.05
CA VAL A 11 6.92 -24.07 43.37
C VAL A 11 6.49 -23.56 44.75
N GLY A 12 7.36 -23.69 45.75
CA GLY A 12 7.16 -23.11 47.07
C GLY A 12 7.11 -21.58 46.98
N PHE A 13 5.93 -21.01 47.17
CA PHE A 13 5.70 -19.57 47.13
C PHE A 13 6.00 -18.95 48.51
N THR A 14 7.23 -18.47 48.71
CA THR A 14 7.51 -17.43 49.71
C THR A 14 6.92 -16.11 49.20
N GLY A 15 6.22 -15.35 50.06
CA GLY A 15 5.45 -14.16 49.65
C GLY A 15 6.24 -13.11 48.86
N ALA A 16 7.55 -13.00 49.08
CA ALA A 16 8.43 -12.12 48.31
C ALA A 16 8.61 -12.56 46.84
N THR A 17 8.57 -13.86 46.56
CA THR A 17 8.70 -14.45 45.22
C THR A 17 7.41 -14.26 44.41
N ALA A 18 6.26 -14.27 45.09
CA ALA A 18 4.96 -13.99 44.50
C ALA A 18 4.85 -12.57 43.93
N VAL A 19 5.29 -11.59 44.72
CA VAL A 19 5.25 -10.17 44.34
C VAL A 19 6.18 -9.88 43.17
N ARG A 20 7.35 -10.54 43.10
CA ARG A 20 8.30 -10.40 41.99
C ARG A 20 7.75 -10.95 40.67
N ILE A 21 7.04 -12.08 40.71
CA ILE A 21 6.42 -12.66 39.51
C ILE A 21 5.27 -11.77 39.02
N ALA A 22 4.43 -11.27 39.94
CA ALA A 22 3.35 -10.35 39.59
C ALA A 22 3.88 -9.02 38.99
N ALA A 23 4.95 -8.47 39.55
CA ALA A 23 5.60 -7.28 39.01
C ALA A 23 6.22 -7.51 37.62
N ALA A 24 6.87 -8.67 37.40
CA ALA A 24 7.45 -9.03 36.11
C ALA A 24 6.37 -9.23 35.02
N MET A 25 5.25 -9.87 35.35
CA MET A 25 4.12 -10.01 34.41
C MET A 25 3.43 -8.67 34.12
N GLY A 26 3.28 -7.79 35.12
CA GLY A 26 2.74 -6.45 34.92
C GLY A 26 3.60 -5.58 33.99
N LEU A 27 4.92 -5.69 34.12
CA LEU A 27 5.88 -5.02 33.22
C LEU A 27 5.86 -5.63 31.81
N ALA A 28 5.82 -6.95 31.68
CA ALA A 28 5.75 -7.60 30.37
C ALA A 28 4.46 -7.24 29.60
N ALA A 29 3.33 -7.11 30.30
CA ALA A 29 2.06 -6.72 29.71
C ALA A 29 2.00 -5.25 29.26
N SER A 30 2.76 -4.35 29.91
CA SER A 30 2.81 -2.94 29.49
C SER A 30 3.71 -2.74 28.26
N LEU A 31 4.73 -3.59 28.07
CA LEU A 31 5.63 -3.57 26.91
C LEU A 31 5.03 -4.17 25.63
N SER A 32 3.97 -5.00 25.71
CA SER A 32 3.35 -5.59 24.52
C SER A 32 2.62 -4.57 23.63
N GLY A 33 2.32 -3.38 24.15
CA GLY A 33 1.73 -2.29 23.36
C GLY A 33 2.68 -1.64 22.35
N CYS A 34 4.00 -1.84 22.48
CA CYS A 34 4.99 -1.23 21.59
C CYS A 34 5.17 -1.97 20.25
N LEU A 35 4.55 -3.14 20.05
CA LEU A 35 4.66 -3.94 18.83
C LEU A 35 3.56 -3.61 17.80
N GLY A 36 3.00 -2.40 17.83
CA GLY A 36 1.98 -1.91 16.90
C GLY A 36 2.52 -1.65 15.50
N TYR A 37 3.04 -2.67 14.83
CA TYR A 37 3.32 -2.61 13.40
C TYR A 37 2.09 -3.10 12.65
N GLU A 38 1.13 -2.21 12.45
CA GLU A 38 0.02 -2.47 11.55
C GLU A 38 0.53 -2.28 10.13
N GLY A 39 0.86 -3.40 9.50
CA GLY A 39 1.47 -3.49 8.18
C GLY A 39 0.60 -2.99 7.02
N VAL A 40 -0.58 -2.45 7.28
CA VAL A 40 -1.54 -2.05 6.26
C VAL A 40 -1.43 -0.55 6.03
N ILE A 41 -0.95 -0.16 4.85
CA ILE A 41 -0.93 1.23 4.40
C ILE A 41 -1.94 1.39 3.27
N ASN A 42 -3.01 2.14 3.53
CA ASN A 42 -3.90 2.59 2.47
C ASN A 42 -3.36 3.89 1.88
N ARG A 43 -3.17 3.93 0.56
CA ARG A 43 -2.76 5.11 -0.20
C ARG A 43 -3.86 5.53 -1.16
N GLY A 44 -3.98 6.84 -1.38
CA GLY A 44 -4.93 7.42 -2.34
C GLY A 44 -6.29 7.78 -1.73
N ALA A 45 -7.23 8.15 -2.60
CA ALA A 45 -8.59 8.50 -2.20
C ALA A 45 -9.36 7.21 -1.90
N ILE A 46 -9.63 6.94 -0.63
CA ILE A 46 -10.46 5.80 -0.23
C ILE A 46 -11.91 6.12 -0.59
N VAL A 47 -12.31 5.74 -1.80
CA VAL A 47 -13.71 5.87 -2.22
C VAL A 47 -14.47 4.67 -1.67
N ASP A 48 -15.37 4.94 -0.71
CA ASP A 48 -16.31 3.94 -0.22
C ASP A 48 -17.22 3.50 -1.38
N GLN A 49 -17.32 2.19 -1.60
CA GLN A 49 -18.08 1.59 -2.70
C GLN A 49 -19.55 2.05 -2.69
N ARG A 50 -20.10 2.32 -1.50
CA ARG A 50 -21.46 2.87 -1.34
C ARG A 50 -21.61 4.28 -1.91
N LYS A 51 -20.55 5.08 -1.93
CA LYS A 51 -20.55 6.43 -2.55
C LYS A 51 -20.36 6.34 -4.06
N ALA A 52 -19.58 5.36 -4.53
CA ALA A 52 -19.41 5.10 -5.96
C ALA A 52 -20.73 4.66 -6.61
N GLU A 53 -21.50 3.79 -5.96
CA GLU A 53 -22.82 3.33 -6.43
C GLU A 53 -23.88 4.43 -6.48
N GLN A 54 -23.74 5.47 -5.66
CA GLN A 54 -24.61 6.65 -5.69
C GLN A 54 -24.37 7.51 -6.94
N VAL A 55 -23.24 7.33 -7.64
CA VAL A 55 -22.96 8.03 -8.89
C VAL A 55 -23.72 7.39 -10.04
N LYS A 56 -24.84 8.00 -10.40
CA LYS A 56 -25.67 7.58 -11.53
C LYS A 56 -25.32 8.35 -12.82
N PRO A 57 -25.42 7.70 -14.00
CA PRO A 57 -25.38 8.40 -15.28
C PRO A 57 -26.40 9.54 -15.34
N GLY A 58 -26.01 10.68 -15.91
CA GLY A 58 -26.81 11.89 -16.04
C GLY A 58 -26.57 12.96 -14.97
N MET A 59 -25.84 12.65 -13.88
CA MET A 59 -25.47 13.66 -12.88
C MET A 59 -24.49 14.70 -13.43
N ALA A 60 -24.60 15.93 -12.95
CA ALA A 60 -23.66 17.00 -13.33
C ALA A 60 -22.33 16.86 -12.58
N ALA A 61 -21.22 17.23 -13.22
CA ALA A 61 -19.88 17.18 -12.62
C ALA A 61 -19.75 17.87 -11.24
N PRO A 62 -20.40 19.03 -10.97
CA PRO A 62 -20.36 19.65 -9.63
C PRO A 62 -21.02 18.79 -8.54
N GLN A 63 -22.06 18.05 -8.90
CA GLN A 63 -22.77 17.16 -7.97
C GLN A 63 -21.91 15.94 -7.64
N VAL A 64 -21.20 15.39 -8.62
CA VAL A 64 -20.21 14.32 -8.41
C VAL A 64 -19.07 14.79 -7.51
N MET A 65 -18.57 16.00 -7.73
CA MET A 65 -17.54 16.62 -6.89
C MET A 65 -18.01 16.78 -5.44
N GLN A 66 -19.28 17.11 -5.20
CA GLN A 66 -19.84 17.24 -3.86
C GLN A 66 -19.97 15.89 -3.14
N LEU A 67 -20.17 14.79 -3.89
CA LEU A 67 -20.35 13.45 -3.35
C LEU A 67 -19.03 12.70 -3.14
N LEU A 68 -18.16 12.71 -4.15
CA LEU A 68 -16.89 11.96 -4.19
C LEU A 68 -15.66 12.80 -3.84
N GLY A 69 -15.76 14.14 -3.90
CA GLY A 69 -14.62 15.04 -3.72
C GLY A 69 -13.73 15.15 -4.96
N THR A 70 -12.55 15.74 -4.75
CA THR A 70 -11.57 16.02 -5.81
C THR A 70 -10.99 14.72 -6.37
N PRO A 71 -10.96 14.56 -7.71
CA PRO A 71 -10.39 13.36 -8.32
C PRO A 71 -8.88 13.29 -8.13
N SER A 72 -8.33 12.09 -8.17
CA SER A 72 -6.88 11.86 -8.06
C SER A 72 -6.15 12.25 -9.33
N THR A 73 -6.77 12.02 -10.49
CA THR A 73 -6.24 12.47 -11.79
C THR A 73 -7.38 12.71 -12.79
N THR A 74 -7.12 13.54 -13.79
CA THR A 74 -8.04 13.84 -14.89
C THR A 74 -7.46 13.33 -16.21
N SER A 75 -8.32 13.00 -17.16
CA SER A 75 -7.86 12.57 -18.49
C SER A 75 -7.01 13.65 -19.16
N THR A 76 -5.85 13.25 -19.69
CA THR A 76 -4.94 14.13 -20.44
C THR A 76 -5.45 14.44 -21.85
N ILE A 77 -6.37 13.62 -22.37
CA ILE A 77 -6.97 13.80 -23.70
C ILE A 77 -8.47 14.05 -23.49
N GLY A 78 -8.91 15.27 -23.82
CA GLY A 78 -10.31 15.69 -23.74
C GLY A 78 -10.80 16.10 -22.34
N GLY A 79 -10.11 15.78 -21.25
CA GLY A 79 -10.53 16.17 -19.90
C GLY A 79 -11.87 15.56 -19.44
N ASP A 80 -12.42 14.65 -20.23
CA ASP A 80 -13.78 14.10 -20.10
C ASP A 80 -13.85 12.95 -19.10
N ALA A 81 -12.78 12.63 -18.36
CA ALA A 81 -12.83 11.57 -17.36
C ALA A 81 -12.08 11.95 -16.09
N TRP A 82 -12.69 11.59 -14.95
CA TRP A 82 -12.11 11.70 -13.62
C TRP A 82 -11.79 10.31 -13.08
N TYR A 83 -10.60 10.17 -12.52
CA TYR A 83 -10.12 8.91 -11.99
C TYR A 83 -9.88 9.05 -10.48
N TYR A 84 -10.47 8.14 -9.72
CA TYR A 84 -10.22 7.98 -8.30
C TYR A 84 -9.49 6.65 -8.10
N VAL A 85 -8.26 6.71 -7.61
CA VAL A 85 -7.39 5.55 -7.44
C VAL A 85 -7.19 5.30 -5.96
N SER A 86 -7.52 4.10 -5.50
CA SER A 86 -7.20 3.61 -4.16
C SER A 86 -6.25 2.42 -4.26
N GLN A 87 -5.26 2.38 -3.37
CA GLN A 87 -4.29 1.30 -3.28
C GLN A 87 -4.15 0.89 -1.81
N ARG A 88 -4.30 -0.41 -1.54
CA ARG A 88 -3.99 -1.02 -0.25
C ARG A 88 -2.68 -1.78 -0.37
N ILE A 89 -1.70 -1.33 0.38
CA ILE A 89 -0.37 -1.91 0.42
C ILE A 89 -0.24 -2.63 1.76
N GLU A 90 0.07 -3.92 1.71
CA GLU A 90 0.34 -4.69 2.91
C GLU A 90 1.83 -5.03 2.98
N ARG A 91 2.43 -4.72 4.11
CA ARG A 91 3.82 -5.02 4.46
C ARG A 91 3.79 -5.80 5.77
N SER A 92 4.12 -7.08 5.74
CA SER A 92 4.12 -7.92 6.95
C SER A 92 5.21 -7.50 7.95
N LEU A 93 6.34 -7.00 7.46
CA LEU A 93 7.47 -6.53 8.26
C LEU A 93 8.09 -5.27 7.63
N ALA A 94 8.69 -4.41 8.45
CA ALA A 94 9.28 -3.12 8.03
C ALA A 94 10.33 -3.21 6.92
N PHE A 95 10.99 -4.37 6.78
CA PHE A 95 12.11 -4.59 5.87
C PHE A 95 11.73 -5.40 4.62
N MET A 96 10.50 -5.90 4.53
CA MET A 96 10.03 -6.68 3.39
C MET A 96 9.53 -5.78 2.25
N PRO A 97 9.62 -6.24 0.98
CA PRO A 97 9.10 -5.49 -0.15
C PRO A 97 7.58 -5.26 0.00
N GLN A 98 7.14 -4.06 -0.39
CA GLN A 98 5.74 -3.67 -0.36
C GLN A 98 4.97 -4.41 -1.45
N ASN A 99 3.97 -5.21 -1.08
CA ASN A 99 3.06 -5.83 -2.02
C ASN A 99 1.75 -5.03 -2.07
N ILE A 100 1.29 -4.73 -3.28
CA ILE A 100 -0.02 -4.11 -3.51
C ILE A 100 -1.04 -5.25 -3.43
N THR A 101 -1.77 -5.35 -2.33
CA THR A 101 -2.76 -6.41 -2.11
C THR A 101 -4.07 -6.08 -2.83
N ASP A 102 -4.44 -4.80 -2.88
CA ASP A 102 -5.66 -4.36 -3.56
C ASP A 102 -5.44 -2.99 -4.21
N GLN A 103 -5.98 -2.82 -5.41
CA GLN A 103 -6.01 -1.56 -6.14
C GLN A 103 -7.36 -1.47 -6.84
N ARG A 104 -8.05 -0.35 -6.63
CA ARG A 104 -9.34 -0.06 -7.24
C ARG A 104 -9.26 1.28 -7.97
N VAL A 105 -9.78 1.34 -9.18
CA VAL A 105 -9.81 2.55 -10.00
C VAL A 105 -11.24 2.83 -10.42
N LEU A 106 -11.84 3.86 -9.83
CA LEU A 106 -13.14 4.35 -10.25
C LEU A 106 -12.96 5.43 -11.32
N ALA A 107 -13.41 5.14 -12.53
CA ALA A 107 -13.41 6.07 -13.65
C ALA A 107 -14.83 6.60 -13.91
N VAL A 108 -15.00 7.92 -13.80
CA VAL A 108 -16.23 8.61 -14.15
C VAL A 108 -16.02 9.36 -15.45
N TYR A 109 -16.77 8.99 -16.48
CA TYR A 109 -16.74 9.61 -17.80
C TYR A 109 -17.84 10.66 -17.93
N PHE A 110 -17.51 11.79 -18.51
CA PHE A 110 -18.36 12.93 -18.75
C PHE A 110 -18.59 13.14 -20.24
N ASP A 111 -19.72 13.74 -20.59
CA ASP A 111 -19.97 14.28 -21.92
C ASP A 111 -19.44 15.73 -22.05
N LYS A 112 -19.55 16.29 -23.26
CA LYS A 112 -19.20 17.70 -23.54
C LYS A 112 -20.03 18.71 -22.74
N SER A 113 -21.19 18.30 -22.22
CA SER A 113 -22.05 19.10 -21.34
C SER A 113 -21.74 18.91 -19.85
N ARG A 114 -20.62 18.23 -19.52
CA ARG A 114 -20.17 17.89 -18.16
C ARG A 114 -21.18 17.08 -17.34
N LYS A 115 -21.87 16.16 -17.98
CA LYS A 115 -22.74 15.17 -17.34
C LYS A 115 -22.14 13.77 -17.40
N VAL A 116 -22.35 12.99 -16.35
CA VAL A 116 -21.86 11.61 -16.27
C VAL A 116 -22.49 10.78 -17.39
N THR A 117 -21.67 10.24 -18.28
CA THR A 117 -22.12 9.31 -19.32
C THR A 117 -21.99 7.87 -18.84
N ARG A 118 -20.89 7.57 -18.15
CA ARG A 118 -20.58 6.21 -17.69
C ARG A 118 -19.74 6.25 -16.43
N VAL A 119 -19.95 5.28 -15.56
CA VAL A 119 -19.09 4.98 -14.41
C VAL A 119 -18.53 3.58 -14.60
N ALA A 120 -17.24 3.40 -14.39
CA ALA A 120 -16.57 2.11 -14.43
C ALA A 120 -15.73 1.93 -13.16
N ASP A 121 -15.84 0.78 -12.51
CA ASP A 121 -14.99 0.35 -11.39
C ASP A 121 -14.06 -0.73 -11.91
N TYR A 122 -12.75 -0.50 -11.84
CA TYR A 122 -11.72 -1.44 -12.27
C TYR A 122 -10.98 -1.99 -11.05
N GLY A 123 -10.90 -3.31 -10.95
CA GLY A 123 -10.13 -3.99 -9.91
C GLY A 123 -8.70 -4.31 -10.33
N MET A 124 -7.97 -5.01 -9.45
CA MET A 124 -6.65 -5.58 -9.76
C MET A 124 -6.71 -6.60 -10.91
N GLU A 125 -7.82 -7.36 -11.02
CA GLU A 125 -8.04 -8.31 -12.12
C GLU A 125 -8.13 -7.66 -13.51
N ASP A 126 -8.56 -6.40 -13.57
CA ASP A 126 -8.69 -5.65 -14.83
C ASP A 126 -7.38 -4.93 -15.22
N GLY A 127 -6.39 -4.95 -14.32
CA GLY A 127 -5.08 -4.37 -14.52
C GLY A 127 -4.28 -5.15 -15.57
N LYS A 128 -4.29 -4.70 -16.82
CA LYS A 128 -3.39 -5.24 -17.84
C LYS A 128 -1.96 -4.76 -17.57
N PRO A 129 -0.99 -5.65 -17.30
CA PRO A 129 0.40 -5.25 -17.19
C PRO A 129 0.86 -4.68 -18.53
N VAL A 130 1.23 -3.40 -18.54
CA VAL A 130 1.86 -2.77 -19.70
C VAL A 130 3.34 -3.14 -19.67
N ASP A 131 3.77 -3.86 -20.71
CA ASP A 131 5.18 -4.18 -20.89
C ASP A 131 5.90 -2.90 -21.35
N PHE A 132 6.61 -2.26 -20.42
CA PHE A 132 7.41 -1.09 -20.74
C PHE A 132 8.60 -1.57 -21.56
N LEU A 133 8.50 -1.40 -22.89
CA LEU A 133 9.61 -1.59 -23.80
C LEU A 133 10.75 -0.65 -23.38
N SER A 134 11.70 -1.17 -22.62
CA SER A 134 12.94 -0.49 -22.23
C SER A 134 13.86 -0.40 -23.44
N ARG A 135 13.46 0.43 -24.42
CA ARG A 135 14.34 0.80 -25.53
C ARG A 135 15.30 1.85 -25.00
N THR A 136 16.42 1.37 -24.48
CA THR A 136 17.57 2.23 -24.24
C THR A 136 18.14 2.64 -25.59
N THR A 137 18.16 3.94 -25.89
CA THR A 137 18.97 4.45 -26.98
C THR A 137 20.43 4.33 -26.54
N PRO A 138 21.28 3.55 -27.23
CA PRO A 138 22.69 3.53 -26.91
C PRO A 138 23.22 4.97 -27.05
N VAL A 139 23.87 5.47 -26.00
CA VAL A 139 24.47 6.80 -26.02
C VAL A 139 25.62 6.81 -27.03
N ALA A 140 25.63 7.77 -27.95
CA ALA A 140 26.69 7.92 -28.95
C ALA A 140 27.99 8.54 -28.37
N GLY A 141 28.31 8.21 -27.13
CA GLY A 141 29.51 8.66 -26.42
C GLY A 141 30.45 7.49 -26.20
N PRO A 142 31.79 7.69 -26.25
CA PRO A 142 32.73 6.64 -25.87
C PRO A 142 32.48 6.24 -24.41
N ASP A 143 32.36 4.94 -24.14
CA ASP A 143 32.38 4.39 -22.79
C ASP A 143 33.77 4.64 -22.19
N TYR A 144 34.00 5.83 -21.62
CA TYR A 144 35.26 6.13 -20.97
C TYR A 144 35.36 5.29 -19.70
N HIS A 145 36.07 4.18 -19.82
CA HIS A 145 36.44 3.25 -18.77
C HIS A 145 37.04 4.01 -17.59
N LEU A 146 36.31 4.06 -16.48
CA LEU A 146 36.78 4.57 -15.18
C LEU A 146 38.18 4.01 -14.82
N ILE A 147 38.40 2.75 -15.18
CA ILE A 147 39.66 2.02 -14.98
C ILE A 147 40.79 2.64 -15.81
N GLN A 148 40.52 3.06 -17.04
CA GLN A 148 41.52 3.66 -17.94
C GLN A 148 41.95 5.05 -17.43
N SER A 149 41.03 5.83 -16.85
CA SER A 149 41.32 7.10 -16.17
C SER A 149 42.18 6.95 -14.91
N LEU A 150 42.04 5.83 -14.19
CA LEU A 150 42.83 5.52 -12.99
C LEU A 150 44.24 5.02 -13.35
N LEU A 151 44.37 4.12 -14.33
CA LEU A 151 45.67 3.63 -14.78
C LEU A 151 46.51 4.72 -15.49
N ALA A 152 45.87 5.65 -16.21
CA ALA A 152 46.60 6.75 -16.84
C ALA A 152 47.27 7.72 -15.84
N LYS A 153 46.81 7.75 -14.58
CA LYS A 153 47.40 8.60 -13.53
C LYS A 153 48.51 7.93 -12.71
N VAL A 154 48.73 6.62 -12.87
CA VAL A 154 49.73 5.87 -12.08
C VAL A 154 51.04 5.62 -12.84
N SER A 155 51.13 5.97 -14.12
CA SER A 155 52.35 5.84 -14.94
C SER A 155 53.19 7.13 -15.02
N LEU A 156 53.19 7.94 -13.96
CA LEU A 156 54.08 9.08 -13.77
C LEU A 156 55.28 8.68 -12.91
#